data_AF-A0AAW9B7D9-F1
#
_entry.id   AF-A0AAW9B7D9-F1
#
_cell.length_a   1.000
_cell.length_b   1.000
_cell.length_c   1.000
_cell.angle_alpha   90.00
_cell.angle_beta   90.00
_cell.angle_gamma   90.00
#
_symmetry.space_group_name_H-M   'P 1'
#
loop_
_entity.id
_entity.type
_entity.pdbx_description
1 polymer ?
#
loop_
_entity_poly.entity_id
_entity_poly.type
_entity_poly.pdbx_seq_one_letter_code
_entity_poly.pdbx_strand_id
1 'polypeptide(L)'
;FQTKALPELSSQLDAEIPRYPPFLKGLPAASPEDLQSTQDELIAKLRQVIGFNQRDFQRLIQPCIDHLAAYVHLLPASEHHHHSGAGGLLRHSLEVAFWAGQAAEGIIFVASGTPVEKKELEPRWRVAAALGGLFHDIGKPVSDLSITDEDGRYQWNPFLETLSQWTTNNSIERYFIRWRDGRCKRHEQFSILVLNRVMTPE
;
A
#
# COMPACT_ATOMS: atom_id res chain seq x y z
N PHE A 1 10.00 -37.10 -47.50
CA PHE A 1 9.55 -35.72 -47.21
C PHE A 1 8.77 -35.74 -45.91
N GLN A 2 9.37 -35.32 -44.80
CA GLN A 2 8.70 -35.21 -43.51
C GLN A 2 7.96 -33.87 -43.44
N THR A 3 6.64 -33.93 -43.33
CA THR A 3 5.78 -32.76 -43.06
C THR A 3 5.93 -32.43 -41.57
N LYS A 4 6.71 -31.39 -41.28
CA LYS A 4 6.86 -30.84 -39.92
C LYS A 4 5.54 -30.14 -39.57
N ALA A 5 4.81 -30.67 -38.59
CA ALA A 5 3.65 -30.01 -38.03
C ALA A 5 4.05 -28.63 -37.48
N LEU A 6 3.20 -27.63 -37.71
CA LEU A 6 3.24 -26.32 -37.06
C LEU A 6 2.17 -26.31 -35.95
N PRO A 7 2.50 -26.57 -34.68
CA PRO A 7 1.61 -26.27 -33.57
C PRO A 7 2.26 -25.23 -32.66
N GLU A 8 2.04 -23.94 -32.93
CA GLU A 8 2.41 -22.87 -31.98
C GLU A 8 1.75 -21.52 -32.29
N LEU A 9 1.26 -21.30 -33.52
CA LEU A 9 0.65 -20.01 -33.90
C LEU A 9 -0.80 -19.82 -33.40
N SER A 10 -1.53 -20.89 -33.06
CA SER A 10 -2.95 -20.76 -32.69
C SER A 10 -3.16 -20.31 -31.25
N SER A 11 -2.22 -20.60 -30.33
CA SER A 11 -2.36 -20.25 -28.91
C SER A 11 -2.14 -18.77 -28.62
N GLN A 12 -1.34 -18.07 -29.43
CA GLN A 12 -1.10 -16.63 -29.29
C GLN A 12 -2.25 -15.78 -29.86
N LEU A 13 -2.89 -16.23 -30.94
CA LEU A 13 -4.01 -15.51 -31.55
C LEU A 13 -5.31 -15.64 -30.74
N ASP A 14 -5.52 -16.76 -30.02
CA ASP A 14 -6.65 -16.92 -29.11
C ASP A 14 -6.60 -15.96 -27.91
N ALA A 15 -5.43 -15.40 -27.58
CA ALA A 15 -5.25 -14.40 -26.52
C ALA A 15 -5.62 -12.96 -26.95
N GLU A 16 -5.69 -12.68 -28.26
CA GLU A 16 -5.99 -11.34 -28.78
C GLU A 16 -7.47 -11.13 -29.12
N ILE A 17 -8.29 -12.19 -29.18
CA ILE A 17 -9.73 -12.05 -29.42
C ILE A 17 -10.43 -11.78 -28.08
N PRO A 18 -10.93 -10.55 -27.81
CA PRO A 18 -11.60 -10.24 -26.56
C PRO A 18 -12.91 -11.03 -26.47
N ARG A 19 -12.98 -12.00 -25.56
CA ARG A 19 -14.26 -12.60 -25.14
C ARG A 19 -14.93 -11.65 -24.16
N TYR A 20 -16.23 -11.43 -24.32
CA TYR A 20 -17.02 -10.65 -23.39
C TYR A 20 -17.81 -11.58 -22.46
N PRO A 21 -17.80 -11.37 -21.13
CA PRO A 21 -16.98 -10.37 -20.43
C PRO A 21 -15.48 -10.72 -20.47
N PRO A 22 -14.58 -9.72 -20.46
CA PRO A 22 -13.14 -9.96 -20.51
C PRO A 22 -12.69 -10.84 -19.34
N PHE A 23 -11.74 -11.74 -19.60
CA PHE A 23 -11.07 -12.45 -18.52
C PHE A 23 -10.42 -11.42 -17.60
N LEU A 24 -10.80 -11.43 -16.32
CA LEU A 24 -10.14 -10.60 -15.31
C LEU A 24 -8.70 -11.07 -15.25
N LYS A 25 -7.76 -10.21 -15.66
CA LYS A 25 -6.34 -10.58 -15.68
C LYS A 25 -5.77 -10.70 -14.25
N GLY A 26 -6.45 -10.21 -13.22
CA GLY A 26 -5.90 -10.13 -11.86
C GLY A 26 -4.70 -9.16 -11.76
N LEU A 27 -4.31 -8.82 -10.53
CA LEU A 27 -3.13 -8.01 -10.27
C LEU A 27 -1.90 -8.90 -10.14
N PRO A 28 -0.75 -8.52 -10.73
CA PRO A 28 0.47 -9.29 -10.62
C PRO A 28 1.03 -9.20 -9.19
N ALA A 29 1.62 -10.29 -8.70
CA ALA A 29 2.55 -10.20 -7.58
C ALA A 29 3.81 -9.44 -8.02
N ALA A 30 4.30 -8.56 -7.15
CA ALA A 30 5.43 -7.67 -7.40
C ALA A 30 6.27 -7.53 -6.13
N SER A 31 7.54 -7.16 -6.29
CA SER A 31 8.38 -6.89 -5.12
C SER A 31 7.96 -5.57 -4.45
N PRO A 32 7.94 -5.48 -3.11
CA PRO A 32 7.69 -4.22 -2.42
C PRO A 32 8.66 -3.09 -2.84
N GLU A 33 9.90 -3.43 -3.20
CA GLU A 33 10.89 -2.49 -3.72
C GLU A 33 10.46 -1.89 -5.07
N ASP A 34 9.97 -2.71 -6.00
CA ASP A 34 9.46 -2.22 -7.29
C ASP A 34 8.25 -1.30 -7.07
N LEU A 35 7.35 -1.65 -6.15
CA LEU A 35 6.20 -0.81 -5.81
C LEU A 35 6.64 0.56 -5.29
N GLN A 36 7.64 0.60 -4.40
CA GLN A 36 8.16 1.84 -3.87
C GLN A 36 8.89 2.69 -4.91
N SER A 37 9.62 2.05 -5.84
CA SER A 37 10.31 2.77 -6.92
C SER A 37 9.36 3.61 -7.78
N THR A 38 8.11 3.17 -7.94
CA THR A 38 7.07 3.95 -8.62
C THR A 38 6.66 5.22 -7.87
N GLN A 39 7.07 5.37 -6.61
CA GLN A 39 6.71 6.45 -5.69
C GLN A 39 7.91 7.26 -5.18
N ASP A 40 9.10 7.06 -5.74
CA ASP A 40 10.36 7.68 -5.27
C ASP A 40 10.27 9.20 -5.10
N GLU A 41 9.65 9.90 -6.06
CA GLU A 41 9.49 11.36 -5.97
C GLU A 41 8.65 11.79 -4.77
N LEU A 42 7.60 11.03 -4.45
CA LEU A 42 6.71 11.33 -3.34
C LEU A 42 7.36 10.97 -1.99
N ILE A 43 8.08 9.85 -1.93
CA ILE A 43 8.87 9.45 -0.76
C ILE A 43 9.96 10.50 -0.48
N ALA A 44 10.63 11.01 -1.53
CA ALA A 44 11.61 12.09 -1.39
C ALA A 44 10.99 13.38 -0.85
N LYS A 45 9.80 13.77 -1.33
CA LYS A 45 9.04 14.92 -0.81
C LYS A 45 8.62 14.71 0.65
N LEU A 46 8.17 13.52 1.01
CA LEU A 46 7.83 13.18 2.39
C LEU A 46 9.03 13.33 3.33
N ARG A 47 10.22 12.86 2.90
CA ARG A 47 11.46 13.04 3.67
C ARG A 47 11.79 14.52 3.90
N GLN A 48 11.61 15.36 2.89
CA GLN A 48 11.84 16.81 3.00
C GLN A 48 10.90 17.45 4.03
N VAL A 49 9.61 17.10 4.00
CA VAL A 49 8.60 17.62 4.94
C VAL A 49 8.88 17.19 6.38
N ILE A 50 9.29 15.93 6.58
CA ILE A 50 9.63 15.41 7.90
C ILE A 50 10.91 16.10 8.46
N GLY A 51 11.79 16.57 7.58
CA GLY A 51 13.01 17.30 7.97
C GLY A 51 14.12 16.40 8.50
N PHE A 52 14.01 15.08 8.30
CA PHE A 52 15.05 14.12 8.71
C PHE A 52 16.21 14.10 7.72
N ASN A 53 17.42 13.91 8.26
CA ASN A 53 18.56 13.53 7.43
C ASN A 53 18.35 12.10 6.87
N GLN A 54 19.17 11.71 5.90
CA GLN A 54 19.04 10.40 5.26
C GLN A 54 19.10 9.24 6.26
N ARG A 55 19.98 9.31 7.26
CA ARG A 55 20.17 8.25 8.25
C ARG A 55 18.92 8.06 9.12
N ASP A 56 18.38 9.15 9.65
CA ASP A 56 17.19 9.08 10.52
C ASP A 56 15.94 8.68 9.74
N PHE A 57 15.80 9.15 8.48
CA PHE A 57 14.71 8.72 7.63
C PHE A 57 14.77 7.21 7.33
N GLN A 58 15.95 6.71 6.96
CA GLN A 58 16.17 5.28 6.70
C GLN A 58 15.96 4.42 7.94
N ARG A 59 16.25 4.94 9.13
CA ARG A 59 16.05 4.20 10.38
C ARG A 59 14.60 4.19 10.85
N LEU A 60 13.92 5.33 10.78
CA LEU A 60 12.63 5.54 11.45
C LEU A 60 11.42 5.50 10.52
N ILE A 61 11.55 5.98 9.28
CA ILE A 61 10.41 6.18 8.38
C ILE A 61 10.40 5.14 7.26
N GLN A 62 11.55 4.83 6.67
CA GLN A 62 11.66 3.86 5.58
C GLN A 62 11.04 2.50 5.95
N PRO A 63 11.29 1.91 7.14
CA PRO A 63 10.68 0.63 7.50
C PRO A 63 9.14 0.68 7.57
N CYS A 64 8.58 1.83 7.95
CA CYS A 64 7.13 2.03 7.96
C CYS A 64 6.55 2.00 6.53
N ILE A 65 7.27 2.58 5.57
CA ILE A 65 6.89 2.56 4.14
C ILE A 65 7.07 1.15 3.57
N ASP A 66 8.16 0.45 3.93
CA ASP A 66 8.42 -0.92 3.49
C ASP A 66 7.30 -1.86 3.96
N HIS A 67 6.93 -1.78 5.24
CA HIS A 67 5.84 -2.58 5.79
C HIS A 67 4.50 -2.23 5.14
N LEU A 68 4.22 -0.94 4.90
CA LEU A 68 3.01 -0.54 4.20
C LEU A 68 2.97 -1.13 2.79
N ALA A 69 4.03 -0.95 2.01
CA ALA A 69 4.13 -1.44 0.63
C ALA A 69 3.97 -2.97 0.57
N ALA A 70 4.60 -3.71 1.47
CA ALA A 70 4.44 -5.16 1.57
C ALA A 70 3.00 -5.56 1.94
N TYR A 71 2.36 -4.82 2.85
CA TYR A 71 1.03 -5.11 3.36
C TYR A 71 -0.08 -4.81 2.34
N VAL A 72 -0.07 -3.62 1.73
CA VAL A 72 -1.11 -3.18 0.80
C VAL A 72 -0.81 -3.53 -0.65
N HIS A 73 0.44 -3.80 -1.01
CA HIS A 73 0.86 -4.20 -2.35
C HIS A 73 0.23 -3.32 -3.46
N LEU A 74 -0.53 -3.93 -4.38
CA LEU A 74 -1.20 -3.22 -5.49
C LEU A 74 -2.69 -2.99 -5.21
N LEU A 75 -3.13 -3.10 -3.96
CA LEU A 75 -4.54 -2.89 -3.64
C LEU A 75 -4.99 -1.46 -3.99
N PRO A 76 -6.21 -1.31 -4.52
CA PRO A 76 -6.79 0.01 -4.81
C PRO A 76 -7.23 0.69 -3.51
N ALA A 77 -7.21 2.02 -3.48
CA ALA A 77 -7.71 2.77 -2.32
C ALA A 77 -9.24 2.90 -2.32
N SER A 78 -9.88 2.71 -3.48
CA SER A 78 -11.32 2.84 -3.67
C SER A 78 -11.82 1.99 -4.84
N GLU A 79 -13.11 1.72 -4.90
CA GLU A 79 -13.73 0.88 -5.95
C GLU A 79 -13.96 1.65 -7.26
N HIS A 80 -14.38 2.91 -7.18
CA HIS A 80 -14.81 3.71 -8.35
C HIS A 80 -14.33 5.17 -8.31
N HIS A 81 -13.47 5.55 -7.36
CA HIS A 81 -13.06 6.95 -7.17
C HIS A 81 -11.58 7.16 -7.51
N HIS A 82 -11.04 8.30 -7.08
CA HIS A 82 -9.60 8.56 -7.11
C HIS A 82 -8.84 7.40 -6.44
N HIS A 83 -7.70 7.02 -7.04
CA HIS A 83 -6.86 5.89 -6.60
C HIS A 83 -7.53 4.50 -6.65
N SER A 84 -8.47 4.28 -7.58
CA SER A 84 -9.04 2.94 -7.86
C SER A 84 -8.12 2.02 -8.67
N GLY A 85 -7.02 2.54 -9.19
CA GLY A 85 -6.01 1.77 -9.92
C GLY A 85 -5.13 0.90 -9.02
N ALA A 86 -4.39 -0.01 -9.65
CA ALA A 86 -3.38 -0.84 -9.00
C ALA A 86 -2.35 0.03 -8.27
N GLY A 87 -2.04 -0.31 -7.01
CA GLY A 87 -1.13 0.47 -6.15
C GLY A 87 -1.74 1.76 -5.61
N GLY A 88 -3.03 1.99 -5.84
CA GLY A 88 -3.72 3.21 -5.41
C GLY A 88 -3.68 3.41 -3.90
N LEU A 89 -3.78 2.35 -3.10
CA LEU A 89 -3.76 2.47 -1.63
C LEU A 89 -2.39 2.91 -1.11
N LEU A 90 -1.29 2.39 -1.67
CA LEU A 90 0.06 2.84 -1.33
C LEU A 90 0.27 4.31 -1.70
N ARG A 91 -0.10 4.69 -2.93
CA ARG A 91 -0.02 6.07 -3.41
C ARG A 91 -0.80 7.04 -2.51
N HIS A 92 -2.07 6.74 -2.29
CA HIS A 92 -2.96 7.56 -1.46
C HIS A 92 -2.41 7.74 -0.04
N SER A 93 -1.94 6.66 0.57
CA SER A 93 -1.34 6.70 1.91
C SER A 93 -0.11 7.62 1.99
N LEU A 94 0.78 7.55 0.99
CA LEU A 94 1.96 8.43 0.91
C LEU A 94 1.57 9.90 0.66
N GLU A 95 0.53 10.16 -0.14
CA GLU A 95 0.04 11.52 -0.38
C GLU A 95 -0.57 12.12 0.88
N VAL A 96 -1.40 11.36 1.59
CA VAL A 96 -1.98 11.80 2.86
C VAL A 96 -0.89 12.01 3.91
N ALA A 97 0.12 11.14 3.98
CA ALA A 97 1.29 11.34 4.85
C ALA A 97 2.03 12.65 4.56
N PHE A 98 2.29 12.94 3.27
CA PHE A 98 2.95 14.17 2.83
C PHE A 98 2.15 15.41 3.23
N TRP A 99 0.86 15.46 2.90
CA TRP A 99 0.01 16.61 3.20
C TRP A 99 -0.22 16.78 4.70
N ALA A 100 -0.38 15.69 5.46
CA ALA A 100 -0.52 15.74 6.92
C ALA A 100 0.76 16.27 7.58
N GLY A 101 1.93 15.80 7.15
CA GLY A 101 3.22 16.32 7.63
C GLY A 101 3.40 17.80 7.31
N GLN A 102 3.01 18.23 6.10
CA GLN A 102 3.11 19.63 5.69
C GLN A 102 2.14 20.53 6.47
N ALA A 103 0.90 20.07 6.68
CA ALA A 103 -0.08 20.80 7.48
C ALA A 103 0.38 20.99 8.94
N ALA A 104 1.13 20.02 9.48
CA ALA A 104 1.67 20.10 10.84
C ALA A 104 2.78 21.15 11.01
N GLU A 105 3.45 21.58 9.94
CA GLU A 105 4.50 22.62 10.00
C GLU A 105 3.96 23.97 10.49
N GLY A 106 2.70 24.29 10.19
CA GLY A 106 2.06 25.54 10.59
C GLY A 106 1.43 25.53 11.98
N ILE A 107 1.53 24.43 12.74
CA ILE A 107 0.77 24.23 13.99
C ILE A 107 1.70 24.19 15.20
N ILE A 108 1.43 25.06 16.18
CA ILE A 108 2.10 25.01 17.48
C ILE A 108 1.36 24.01 18.38
N PHE A 109 1.90 22.80 18.49
CA PHE A 109 1.32 21.73 19.31
C PHE A 109 1.52 21.94 20.82
N VAL A 110 2.56 22.66 21.24
CA VAL A 110 2.84 22.95 22.65
C VAL A 110 2.63 24.42 22.93
N ALA A 111 1.42 24.79 23.38
CA ALA A 111 1.08 26.19 23.65
C ALA A 111 1.85 26.77 24.84
N SER A 112 2.06 25.97 25.90
CA SER A 112 2.56 26.41 27.21
C SER A 112 4.06 26.13 27.49
N GLY A 113 4.81 25.62 26.51
CA GLY A 113 6.25 25.34 26.65
C GLY A 113 7.16 26.54 26.35
N THR A 114 8.42 26.45 26.72
CA THR A 114 9.46 27.41 26.33
C THR A 114 9.75 27.33 24.82
N PRO A 115 10.31 28.39 24.20
CA PRO A 115 10.70 28.35 22.78
C PRO A 115 11.64 27.19 22.42
N VAL A 116 12.52 26.81 23.35
CA VAL A 116 13.45 25.67 23.18
C VAL A 116 12.69 24.36 23.13
N GLU A 117 11.81 24.10 24.10
CA GLU A 117 10.98 22.88 24.13
C GLU A 117 10.06 22.77 22.90
N LYS A 118 9.48 23.90 22.45
CA LYS A 118 8.68 23.93 21.22
C LYS A 118 9.50 23.49 20.01
N LYS A 119 10.70 24.04 19.85
CA LYS A 119 11.61 23.71 18.75
C LYS A 119 12.11 22.25 18.80
N GLU A 120 12.32 21.70 19.99
CA GLU A 120 12.73 20.29 20.15
C GLU A 120 11.61 19.29 19.84
N LEU A 121 10.36 19.66 20.15
CA LEU A 121 9.20 18.77 19.97
C LEU A 121 8.57 18.88 18.58
N GLU A 122 8.73 20.02 17.90
CA GLU A 122 8.17 20.28 16.57
C GLU A 122 8.41 19.14 15.56
N PRO A 123 9.62 18.57 15.41
CA PRO A 123 9.84 17.44 14.50
C PRO A 123 9.03 16.19 14.86
N ARG A 124 8.76 15.95 16.15
CA ARG A 124 8.03 14.75 16.61
C ARG A 124 6.57 14.79 16.20
N TRP A 125 5.94 15.95 16.25
CA TRP A 125 4.53 16.09 15.84
C TRP A 125 4.36 16.00 14.33
N ARG A 126 5.33 16.53 13.56
CA ARG A 126 5.36 16.34 12.09
C ARG A 126 5.44 14.87 11.73
N VAL A 127 6.31 14.12 12.39
CA VAL A 127 6.42 12.66 12.23
C VAL A 127 5.10 11.99 12.62
N ALA A 128 4.53 12.32 13.76
CA ALA A 128 3.26 11.74 14.22
C ALA A 128 2.11 12.01 13.22
N ALA A 129 2.01 13.22 12.68
CA ALA A 129 1.01 13.58 11.67
C ALA A 129 1.24 12.82 10.35
N ALA A 130 2.50 12.74 9.89
CA ALA A 130 2.86 11.99 8.70
C ALA A 130 2.55 10.49 8.84
N LEU A 131 2.91 9.86 9.96
CA LEU A 131 2.60 8.45 10.24
C LEU A 131 1.10 8.21 10.39
N GLY A 132 0.37 9.15 11.01
CA GLY A 132 -1.09 9.12 11.07
C GLY A 132 -1.71 9.11 9.67
N GLY A 133 -1.19 9.95 8.76
CA GLY A 133 -1.60 9.95 7.36
C GLY A 133 -1.21 8.68 6.61
N LEU A 134 -0.02 8.14 6.86
CA LEU A 134 0.49 6.94 6.22
C LEU A 134 -0.37 5.71 6.52
N PHE A 135 -0.90 5.62 7.75
CA PHE A 135 -1.62 4.44 8.22
C PHE A 135 -3.13 4.62 8.38
N HIS A 136 -3.69 5.79 8.06
CA HIS A 136 -5.10 6.08 8.30
C HIS A 136 -6.05 5.02 7.68
N ASP A 137 -5.72 4.57 6.47
CA ASP A 137 -6.54 3.66 5.66
C ASP A 137 -6.04 2.21 5.69
N ILE A 138 -5.11 1.86 6.57
CA ILE A 138 -4.53 0.51 6.62
C ILE A 138 -5.55 -0.58 7.03
N GLY A 139 -6.69 -0.18 7.61
CA GLY A 139 -7.82 -1.06 7.88
C GLY A 139 -8.63 -1.46 6.63
N LYS A 140 -8.47 -0.79 5.48
CA LYS A 140 -9.26 -1.07 4.26
C LYS A 140 -9.13 -2.51 3.75
N PRO A 141 -7.93 -3.10 3.62
CA PRO A 141 -7.81 -4.50 3.22
C PRO A 141 -8.52 -5.46 4.17
N VAL A 142 -8.62 -5.10 5.46
CA VAL A 142 -9.30 -5.90 6.49
C VAL A 142 -10.80 -5.80 6.41
N SER A 143 -11.36 -4.63 6.12
CA SER A 143 -12.82 -4.45 6.13
C SER A 143 -13.46 -4.66 4.76
N ASP A 144 -12.84 -4.16 3.70
CA ASP A 144 -13.54 -3.91 2.44
C ASP A 144 -13.19 -4.93 1.36
N LEU A 145 -12.06 -5.63 1.50
CA LEU A 145 -11.49 -6.46 0.43
C LEU A 145 -11.37 -7.93 0.83
N SER A 146 -11.64 -8.81 -0.13
CA SER A 146 -11.29 -10.22 -0.10
C SER A 146 -10.33 -10.50 -1.25
N ILE A 147 -9.16 -11.04 -0.94
CA ILE A 147 -8.10 -11.30 -1.92
C ILE A 147 -7.93 -12.81 -2.03
N THR A 148 -7.99 -13.33 -3.25
CA THR A 148 -7.81 -14.76 -3.54
C THR A 148 -6.82 -14.97 -4.67
N ASP A 149 -6.32 -16.21 -4.80
CA ASP A 149 -5.65 -16.66 -6.02
C ASP A 149 -6.67 -16.85 -7.17
N GLU A 150 -6.16 -17.25 -8.33
CA GLU A 150 -6.94 -17.46 -9.56
C GLU A 150 -8.03 -18.52 -9.38
N ASP A 151 -7.69 -19.63 -8.74
CA ASP A 151 -8.61 -20.76 -8.53
C ASP A 151 -9.53 -20.57 -7.31
N GLY A 152 -9.31 -19.52 -6.50
CA GLY A 152 -9.99 -19.30 -5.22
C GLY A 152 -9.63 -20.33 -4.15
N ARG A 153 -8.53 -21.08 -4.32
CA ARG A 153 -8.03 -22.08 -3.37
C ARG A 153 -7.40 -21.44 -2.15
N TYR A 154 -6.68 -20.34 -2.34
CA TYR A 154 -6.03 -19.60 -1.28
C TYR A 154 -6.69 -18.24 -1.12
N GLN A 155 -6.98 -17.87 0.12
CA GLN A 155 -7.47 -16.54 0.47
C GLN A 155 -6.50 -15.89 1.43
N TRP A 156 -6.07 -14.66 1.12
CA TRP A 156 -5.19 -13.91 2.00
C TRP A 156 -5.92 -13.54 3.30
N ASN A 157 -5.23 -13.76 4.42
CA ASN A 157 -5.68 -13.31 5.73
C ASN A 157 -4.83 -12.12 6.20
N PRO A 158 -5.38 -10.89 6.19
CA PRO A 158 -4.64 -9.68 6.52
C PRO A 158 -4.17 -9.62 7.99
N PHE A 159 -4.67 -10.49 8.87
CA PHE A 159 -4.22 -10.55 10.26
C PHE A 159 -2.97 -11.40 10.47
N LEU A 160 -2.61 -12.28 9.53
CA LEU A 160 -1.52 -13.25 9.70
C LEU A 160 -0.20 -12.75 9.09
N GLU A 161 -0.27 -12.28 7.86
CA GLU A 161 0.89 -11.97 7.02
C GLU A 161 0.60 -10.81 6.06
N THR A 162 1.64 -10.19 5.52
CA THR A 162 1.48 -9.15 4.49
C THR A 162 1.02 -9.77 3.17
N LEU A 163 0.41 -8.96 2.29
CA LEU A 163 -0.02 -9.49 0.99
C LEU A 163 1.17 -9.98 0.16
N SER A 164 2.30 -9.28 0.23
CA SER A 164 3.56 -9.73 -0.40
C SER A 164 4.01 -11.10 0.15
N GLN A 165 4.06 -11.28 1.47
CA GLN A 165 4.40 -12.58 2.09
C GLN A 165 3.46 -13.69 1.62
N TRP A 166 2.16 -13.45 1.62
CA TRP A 166 1.17 -14.42 1.17
C TRP A 166 1.38 -14.82 -0.29
N THR A 167 1.65 -13.85 -1.18
CA THR A 167 1.93 -14.15 -2.59
C THR A 167 3.20 -15.00 -2.76
N THR A 168 4.26 -14.71 -2.00
CA THR A 168 5.50 -15.49 -2.04
C THR A 168 5.31 -16.89 -1.47
N ASN A 169 4.67 -17.02 -0.30
CA ASN A 169 4.50 -18.28 0.42
C ASN A 169 3.65 -19.30 -0.36
N ASN A 170 2.70 -18.82 -1.16
CA ASN A 170 1.79 -19.66 -1.94
C ASN A 170 2.12 -19.68 -3.43
N SER A 171 3.25 -19.10 -3.85
CA SER A 171 3.67 -18.98 -5.25
C SER A 171 2.59 -18.38 -6.17
N ILE A 172 1.94 -17.32 -5.71
CA ILE A 172 0.86 -16.63 -6.44
C ILE A 172 1.47 -15.66 -7.44
N GLU A 173 1.28 -15.91 -8.73
CA GLU A 173 1.69 -14.98 -9.79
C GLU A 173 0.73 -13.80 -9.93
N ARG A 174 -0.58 -14.08 -9.76
CA ARG A 174 -1.64 -13.08 -9.89
C ARG A 174 -2.73 -13.34 -8.86
N TYR A 175 -3.24 -12.28 -8.26
CA TYR A 175 -4.33 -12.35 -7.30
C TYR A 175 -5.51 -11.48 -7.71
N PHE A 176 -6.66 -11.84 -7.16
CA PHE A 176 -7.96 -11.29 -7.53
C PHE A 176 -8.57 -10.60 -6.34
N ILE A 177 -9.15 -9.43 -6.60
CA ILE A 177 -9.78 -8.61 -5.58
C ILE A 177 -11.30 -8.71 -5.73
N ARG A 178 -11.96 -8.98 -4.62
CA ARG A 178 -13.42 -8.86 -4.49
C ARG A 178 -13.75 -7.88 -3.37
N TRP A 179 -14.64 -6.93 -3.67
CA TRP A 179 -15.19 -6.03 -2.65
C TRP A 179 -16.23 -6.76 -1.80
N ARG A 180 -16.17 -6.59 -0.48
CA ARG A 180 -17.16 -7.14 0.44
C ARG A 180 -18.44 -6.30 0.46
N ASP A 181 -19.56 -6.96 0.69
CA ASP A 181 -20.87 -6.33 0.83
C ASP A 181 -21.03 -5.67 2.22
N GLY A 182 -21.74 -4.54 2.31
CA GLY A 182 -21.99 -3.85 3.59
C GLY A 182 -20.81 -3.04 4.16
N ARG A 183 -19.90 -2.58 3.29
CA ARG A 183 -18.63 -1.87 3.54
C ARG A 183 -18.70 -0.45 4.14
N CYS A 184 -19.79 -0.09 4.83
CA CYS A 184 -19.93 1.30 5.32
C CYS A 184 -19.10 1.56 6.60
N LYS A 185 -18.08 2.44 6.50
CA LYS A 185 -17.38 3.15 7.59
C LYS A 185 -16.72 2.32 8.70
N ARG A 186 -16.33 1.07 8.44
CA ARG A 186 -15.68 0.22 9.46
C ARG A 186 -14.15 0.25 9.47
N HIS A 187 -13.49 0.65 8.37
CA HIS A 187 -12.01 0.60 8.27
C HIS A 187 -11.28 1.47 9.30
N GLU A 188 -11.83 2.62 9.71
CA GLU A 188 -11.20 3.48 10.74
C GLU A 188 -10.98 2.74 12.07
N GLN A 189 -11.90 1.84 12.45
CA GLN A 189 -11.78 1.01 13.66
C GLN A 189 -10.80 -0.14 13.48
N PHE A 190 -10.62 -0.65 12.25
CA PHE A 190 -9.69 -1.73 11.93
C PHE A 190 -8.24 -1.27 11.77
N SER A 191 -8.01 0.02 11.46
CA SER A 191 -6.65 0.57 11.34
C SER A 191 -5.82 0.35 12.61
N ILE A 192 -6.44 0.48 13.80
CA ILE A 192 -5.78 0.22 15.10
C ILE A 192 -5.31 -1.24 15.25
N LEU A 193 -6.08 -2.20 14.71
CA LEU A 193 -5.76 -3.63 14.85
C LEU A 193 -4.54 -4.05 14.02
N VAL A 194 -4.27 -3.32 12.94
CA VAL A 194 -3.16 -3.61 12.02
C VAL A 194 -1.92 -2.75 12.35
N LEU A 195 -2.13 -1.58 12.97
CA LEU A 195 -1.07 -0.60 13.26
C LEU A 195 0.14 -1.20 13.98
N ASN A 196 -0.12 -2.04 15.00
CA ASN A 196 0.93 -2.70 15.81
C ASN A 196 1.82 -3.68 15.01
N ARG A 197 1.40 -4.09 13.81
CA ARG A 197 2.17 -5.00 12.96
C ARG A 197 3.00 -4.28 11.90
N VAL A 198 2.69 -3.01 11.65
CA VAL A 198 3.26 -2.23 10.55
C VAL A 198 4.17 -1.12 11.09
N MET A 199 3.89 -0.60 12.29
CA MET A 199 4.83 0.29 12.97
C MET A 199 6.04 -0.49 13.49
N THR A 200 7.21 0.14 13.37
CA THR A 200 8.43 -0.33 14.02
C THR A 200 8.33 -0.21 15.54
N PRO A 201 9.07 -1.05 16.31
CA PRO A 201 9.14 -0.91 17.76
C PRO A 201 9.86 0.36 18.24
N GLU A 202 10.66 0.97 17.37
CA GLU A 202 11.45 2.20 17.59
C GLU A 202 10.66 3.45 17.20
#